data_AF-A0A1Y1I9U6-F1
#
_entry.id   AF-A0A1Y1I9U6-F1
#
_cell.length_a   1.000
_cell.length_b   1.000
_cell.length_c   1.000
_cell.angle_alpha   90.00
_cell.angle_beta   90.00
_cell.angle_gamma   90.00
#
_symmetry.space_group_name_H-M   'P 1'
#
loop_
_entity.id
_entity.type
_entity.pdbx_description
1 polymer ?
#
loop_
_entity_poly.entity_id
_entity_poly.type
_entity_poly.pdbx_seq_one_letter_code
_entity_poly.pdbx_strand_id
1 'polypeptide(L)'
;MAKGRPHGRSKSDHRVCQAARHALAAEYRERIAISAELQEARIAAVNVECNVEDAPRRRRGQKSKDPKTKASAARVSAQGHSSKATGSGKKKANKRLEHAHGKAAQSDVHSLHCHACGATAEVGLRGSKEGGSVKYSCRGHSMSNGCFRIDRDRAAWAEDAEMRRLRAEERRLEAELRQLGGASFAAKPTSARSEFPTTGLWASMHMSESLIEMLLTIGGVERNPGPTTKEEKELALKKSWQEVDSDIEPELLDYLAKEALTLARWRGTPEDLRPKRLSDLQQDYPGPGSWLKGWNAIFDKAAVAGRRGQDAEAGHSGDAAQGNQTQCFLRGPIQC
;
A
#
# COMPACT_ATOMS: atom_id res chain seq x y z
N MET A 1 -14.18 -70.94 21.36
CA MET A 1 -14.94 -69.94 22.14
C MET A 1 -15.27 -68.76 21.24
N ALA A 2 -16.53 -68.61 20.82
CA ALA A 2 -16.96 -67.53 19.94
C ALA A 2 -17.21 -66.25 20.76
N LYS A 3 -16.46 -65.19 20.50
CA LYS A 3 -16.68 -63.86 21.10
C LYS A 3 -17.95 -63.25 20.49
N GLY A 4 -19.02 -63.22 21.27
CA GLY A 4 -20.29 -62.57 20.89
C GLY A 4 -20.09 -61.08 20.64
N ARG A 5 -20.63 -60.57 19.52
CA ARG A 5 -20.64 -59.13 19.21
C ARG A 5 -21.57 -58.40 20.20
N PRO A 6 -21.14 -57.25 20.76
CA PRO A 6 -21.97 -56.50 21.70
C PRO A 6 -23.25 -56.04 20.99
N HIS A 7 -24.39 -56.50 21.54
CA HIS A 7 -25.72 -56.11 21.10
C HIS A 7 -26.06 -54.71 21.62
N GLY A 8 -26.54 -53.86 20.69
CA GLY A 8 -27.49 -52.81 21.02
C GLY A 8 -26.92 -51.47 21.48
N ARG A 9 -26.43 -50.65 20.54
CA ARG A 9 -26.60 -49.20 20.69
C ARG A 9 -28.07 -48.89 20.38
N SER A 10 -28.84 -48.60 21.44
CA SER A 10 -30.25 -48.24 21.33
C SER A 10 -30.42 -47.01 20.43
N LYS A 11 -31.43 -47.02 19.56
CA LYS A 11 -31.77 -45.87 18.68
C LYS A 11 -32.06 -44.58 19.47
N SER A 12 -32.38 -44.69 20.77
CA SER A 12 -32.55 -43.52 21.67
C SER A 12 -31.27 -42.69 21.79
N ASP A 13 -30.11 -43.34 21.89
CA ASP A 13 -28.84 -42.66 22.16
C ASP A 13 -28.36 -41.84 20.95
N HIS A 14 -28.78 -42.27 19.75
CA HIS A 14 -28.49 -41.52 18.53
C HIS A 14 -29.25 -40.19 18.47
N ARG A 15 -30.53 -40.16 18.90
CA ARG A 15 -31.33 -38.93 18.93
C ARG A 15 -30.80 -37.92 19.95
N VAL A 16 -30.39 -38.38 21.13
CA VAL A 16 -29.77 -37.52 22.16
C VAL A 16 -28.44 -36.94 21.65
N CYS A 17 -27.62 -37.76 20.98
CA CYS A 17 -26.37 -37.30 20.38
C CYS A 17 -26.60 -36.30 19.23
N GLN A 18 -27.65 -36.47 18.44
CA GLN A 18 -28.00 -35.54 17.37
C GLN A 18 -28.51 -34.20 17.91
N ALA A 19 -29.36 -34.22 18.94
CA ALA A 19 -29.84 -33.00 19.60
C ALA A 19 -28.67 -32.19 20.21
N ALA A 20 -27.73 -32.85 20.88
CA ALA A 20 -26.54 -32.20 21.42
C ALA A 20 -25.67 -31.54 20.33
N ARG A 21 -25.52 -32.19 19.17
CA ARG A 21 -24.78 -31.60 18.03
C ARG A 21 -25.49 -30.36 17.47
N HIS A 22 -26.82 -30.39 17.36
CA HIS A 22 -27.58 -29.24 16.89
C HIS A 22 -27.55 -28.06 17.86
N ALA A 23 -27.58 -28.32 19.17
CA ALA A 23 -27.42 -27.28 20.19
C ALA A 23 -26.05 -26.59 20.11
N LEU A 24 -24.96 -27.37 20.05
CA LEU A 24 -23.60 -26.82 19.88
C LEU A 24 -23.44 -26.02 18.57
N ALA A 25 -24.06 -26.50 17.48
CA ALA A 25 -24.04 -25.79 16.21
C ALA A 25 -24.88 -24.49 16.24
N ALA A 26 -25.91 -24.40 17.10
CA ALA A 26 -26.66 -23.18 17.31
C ALA A 26 -25.83 -22.16 18.13
N GLU A 27 -25.24 -22.57 19.24
CA GLU A 27 -24.35 -21.72 20.06
C GLU A 27 -23.16 -21.19 19.25
N TYR A 28 -22.57 -22.01 18.38
CA TYR A 28 -21.48 -21.56 17.51
C TYR A 28 -21.94 -20.50 16.50
N ARG A 29 -23.14 -20.66 15.91
CA ARG A 29 -23.71 -19.65 15.00
C ARG A 29 -24.02 -18.34 15.72
N GLU A 30 -24.50 -18.41 16.96
CA GLU A 30 -24.76 -17.23 17.78
C GLU A 30 -23.47 -16.46 18.11
N ARG A 31 -22.38 -17.16 18.47
CA ARG A 31 -21.06 -16.54 18.68
C ARG A 31 -20.50 -15.87 17.42
N ILE A 32 -20.67 -16.48 16.25
CA ILE A 32 -20.27 -15.86 14.98
C ILE A 32 -21.09 -14.59 14.71
N ALA A 33 -22.41 -14.64 14.93
CA ALA A 33 -23.29 -13.49 14.72
C ALA A 33 -22.90 -12.31 15.61
N ILE A 34 -22.66 -12.54 16.90
CA ILE A 34 -22.21 -11.51 17.85
C ILE A 34 -20.87 -10.91 17.42
N SER A 35 -19.95 -11.73 16.90
CA SER A 35 -18.66 -11.23 16.40
C SER A 35 -18.81 -10.37 15.14
N ALA A 36 -19.77 -10.67 14.26
CA ALA A 36 -20.04 -9.88 13.07
C ALA A 36 -20.63 -8.51 13.43
N GLU A 37 -21.60 -8.46 14.35
CA GLU A 37 -22.16 -7.20 14.85
C GLU A 37 -21.08 -6.31 15.52
N LEU A 38 -20.18 -6.92 16.30
CA LEU A 38 -19.06 -6.18 16.91
C LEU A 38 -18.10 -5.62 15.85
N GLN A 39 -17.83 -6.37 14.78
CA GLN A 39 -17.01 -5.89 13.67
C GLN A 39 -17.68 -4.75 12.90
N GLU A 40 -18.99 -4.84 12.63
CA GLU A 40 -19.75 -3.76 12.00
C GLU A 40 -19.77 -2.50 12.87
N ALA A 41 -19.96 -2.63 14.18
CA ALA A 41 -19.90 -1.51 15.12
C ALA A 41 -18.52 -0.84 15.14
N ARG A 42 -17.43 -1.63 15.06
CA ARG A 42 -16.06 -1.10 14.96
C ARG A 42 -15.83 -0.37 13.64
N ILE A 43 -16.28 -0.93 12.51
CA ILE A 43 -16.18 -0.27 11.19
C ILE A 43 -16.97 1.04 11.18
N ALA A 44 -18.18 1.04 11.75
CA ALA A 44 -19.01 2.24 11.86
C ALA A 44 -18.33 3.31 12.72
N ALA A 45 -17.74 2.95 13.86
CA ALA A 45 -17.00 3.88 14.72
C ALA A 45 -15.79 4.50 13.99
N VAL A 46 -15.00 3.67 13.29
CA VAL A 46 -13.87 4.14 12.47
C VAL A 46 -14.35 5.09 11.37
N ASN A 47 -15.46 4.78 10.69
CA ASN A 47 -16.01 5.66 9.65
C ASN A 47 -16.53 7.00 10.20
N VAL A 48 -17.05 7.03 11.43
CA VAL A 48 -17.46 8.27 12.10
C VAL A 48 -16.26 9.14 12.47
N GLU A 49 -15.16 8.53 12.94
CA GLU A 49 -13.90 9.23 13.24
C GLU A 49 -13.18 9.69 11.95
N CYS A 50 -13.29 8.92 10.87
CA CYS A 50 -12.74 9.24 9.56
C CYS A 50 -13.65 10.15 8.71
N ASN A 51 -14.47 11.01 9.34
CA ASN A 51 -15.14 12.14 8.66
C ASN A 51 -14.09 13.17 8.19
N VAL A 52 -13.26 12.77 7.23
CA VAL A 52 -12.52 13.64 6.35
C VAL A 52 -13.58 14.32 5.49
N GLU A 53 -13.79 15.62 5.71
CA GLU A 53 -14.60 16.51 4.87
C GLU A 53 -14.56 16.04 3.41
N ASP A 54 -15.72 15.61 2.90
CA ASP A 54 -15.86 15.07 1.55
C ASP A 54 -15.26 16.08 0.56
N ALA A 55 -14.09 15.74 0.01
CA ALA A 55 -13.40 16.61 -0.93
C ALA A 55 -14.39 16.94 -2.07
N PRO A 56 -14.53 18.22 -2.46
CA PRO A 56 -15.57 18.66 -3.38
C PRO A 56 -15.58 17.80 -4.64
N ARG A 57 -16.61 16.96 -4.78
CA ARG A 57 -16.79 16.08 -5.94
C ARG A 57 -16.78 16.93 -7.20
N ARG A 58 -15.67 16.88 -7.94
CA ARG A 58 -15.54 17.53 -9.24
C ARG A 58 -16.66 17.03 -10.15
N ARG A 59 -17.58 17.93 -10.51
CA ARG A 59 -18.59 17.69 -11.55
C ARG A 59 -17.88 17.26 -12.83
N ARG A 60 -18.09 16.00 -13.21
CA ARG A 60 -17.61 15.42 -14.46
C ARG A 60 -18.06 16.32 -15.62
N GLY A 61 -17.08 16.78 -16.39
CA GLY A 61 -17.16 17.89 -17.33
C GLY A 61 -18.40 17.93 -18.22
N GLN A 62 -19.10 19.05 -18.12
CA GLN A 62 -20.06 19.52 -19.10
C GLN A 62 -19.26 19.98 -20.34
N LYS A 63 -19.35 19.21 -21.43
CA LYS A 63 -18.67 19.53 -22.70
C LYS A 63 -19.17 20.88 -23.21
N SER A 64 -18.29 21.88 -23.28
CA SER A 64 -18.54 23.10 -24.04
C SER A 64 -18.65 22.75 -25.52
N LYS A 65 -19.78 23.10 -26.12
CA LYS A 65 -19.97 23.05 -27.57
C LYS A 65 -19.31 24.30 -28.16
N ASP A 66 -18.21 24.12 -28.87
CA ASP A 66 -17.64 25.20 -29.66
C ASP A 66 -18.56 25.57 -30.83
N PRO A 67 -18.76 26.87 -31.13
CA PRO A 67 -19.54 27.31 -32.27
C PRO A 67 -18.76 27.09 -33.58
N LYS A 68 -19.44 26.40 -34.49
CA LYS A 68 -19.06 26.10 -35.86
C LYS A 68 -18.88 27.38 -36.68
N THR A 69 -17.63 27.84 -36.84
CA THR A 69 -17.30 28.90 -37.80
C THR A 69 -17.39 28.34 -39.21
N LYS A 70 -18.39 28.79 -39.97
CA LYS A 70 -18.46 28.66 -41.42
C LYS A 70 -17.58 29.75 -42.04
N ALA A 71 -16.64 29.38 -42.90
CA ALA A 71 -16.15 30.26 -43.95
C ALA A 71 -15.80 29.41 -45.18
N SER A 72 -16.54 29.70 -46.24
CA SER A 72 -16.50 29.10 -47.57
C SER A 72 -15.61 29.90 -48.52
N ALA A 73 -15.16 29.21 -49.58
CA ALA A 73 -14.75 29.74 -50.90
C ALA A 73 -13.40 30.49 -50.96
N ALA A 74 -12.56 30.38 -52.00
CA ALA A 74 -12.54 29.59 -53.23
C ALA A 74 -11.17 29.75 -53.93
N ARG A 75 -10.96 28.91 -54.97
CA ARG A 75 -10.09 29.05 -56.17
C ARG A 75 -8.67 28.44 -56.13
N VAL A 76 -8.58 27.28 -56.81
CA VAL A 76 -7.76 26.99 -58.01
C VAL A 76 -6.44 27.76 -58.16
N SER A 77 -5.32 27.02 -58.18
CA SER A 77 -4.28 27.18 -59.20
C SER A 77 -3.35 25.97 -59.24
N ALA A 78 -2.72 25.79 -60.40
CA ALA A 78 -2.12 24.60 -60.94
C ALA A 78 -0.70 24.28 -60.43
N GLN A 79 -0.35 23.00 -60.54
CA GLN A 79 0.87 22.47 -61.15
C GLN A 79 2.18 23.25 -60.92
N GLY A 80 3.08 22.68 -60.09
CA GLY A 80 4.43 23.17 -59.92
C GLY A 80 5.36 22.10 -59.36
N HIS A 81 6.42 21.83 -60.11
CA HIS A 81 7.39 20.77 -59.95
C HIS A 81 8.19 20.81 -58.63
N SER A 82 8.65 19.61 -58.23
CA SER A 82 9.93 19.30 -57.59
C SER A 82 10.48 20.23 -56.50
N SER A 83 10.72 19.67 -55.32
CA SER A 83 12.05 19.70 -54.70
C SER A 83 12.15 18.69 -53.56
N LYS A 84 13.17 17.84 -53.64
CA LYS A 84 13.68 17.02 -52.55
C LYS A 84 14.03 17.92 -51.36
N ALA A 85 13.42 17.67 -50.22
CA ALA A 85 13.94 18.13 -48.94
C ALA A 85 14.22 16.90 -48.06
N THR A 86 15.47 16.43 -48.12
CA THR A 86 16.07 15.56 -47.11
C THR A 86 16.27 16.37 -45.83
N GLY A 87 15.21 16.47 -45.03
CA GLY A 87 15.25 17.04 -43.69
C GLY A 87 15.59 15.97 -42.66
N SER A 88 16.88 15.69 -42.47
CA SER A 88 17.36 14.97 -41.28
C SER A 88 17.17 15.88 -40.06
N GLY A 89 16.15 15.64 -39.24
CA GLY A 89 15.93 16.53 -38.10
C GLY A 89 14.68 16.28 -37.27
N LYS A 90 14.25 15.03 -37.08
CA LYS A 90 13.13 14.74 -36.16
C LYS A 90 13.21 13.35 -35.57
N LYS A 91 14.27 13.09 -34.81
CA LYS A 91 14.47 11.80 -34.11
C LYS A 91 14.96 11.99 -32.68
N LYS A 92 14.37 12.91 -31.91
CA LYS A 92 14.64 13.02 -30.45
C LYS A 92 13.42 13.39 -29.56
N ALA A 93 12.20 13.42 -30.10
CA ALA A 93 11.00 13.74 -29.30
C ALA A 93 10.27 12.52 -28.72
N ASN A 94 10.51 11.30 -29.22
CA ASN A 94 9.75 10.11 -28.78
C ASN A 94 10.35 9.38 -27.57
N LYS A 95 11.54 9.78 -27.08
CA LYS A 95 12.19 9.13 -25.93
C LYS A 95 11.73 9.64 -24.57
N ARG A 96 10.91 10.71 -24.54
CA ARG A 96 10.39 11.32 -23.28
C ARG A 96 8.98 10.86 -22.91
N LEU A 97 8.27 10.15 -23.78
CA LEU A 97 6.95 9.58 -23.47
C LEU A 97 7.04 8.19 -22.79
N GLU A 98 8.15 7.45 -22.99
CA GLU A 98 8.37 6.16 -22.31
C GLU A 98 8.66 6.28 -20.80
N HIS A 99 9.00 7.48 -20.29
CA HIS A 99 9.24 7.70 -18.86
C HIS A 99 8.06 8.33 -18.11
N ALA A 100 6.95 8.63 -18.80
CA ALA A 100 5.76 9.21 -18.19
C ALA A 100 4.64 8.18 -17.90
N HIS A 101 4.74 6.95 -18.43
CA HIS A 101 4.03 5.78 -17.91
C HIS A 101 4.94 5.16 -16.85
N GLY A 102 4.95 5.64 -15.61
CA GLY A 102 3.82 5.54 -14.71
C GLY A 102 4.38 4.84 -13.48
N LYS A 103 4.17 5.44 -12.31
CA LYS A 103 4.50 4.86 -11.01
C LYS A 103 4.09 3.38 -11.02
N ALA A 104 4.97 2.52 -10.52
CA ALA A 104 4.84 1.08 -10.45
C ALA A 104 3.58 0.65 -9.68
N ALA A 105 2.41 0.76 -10.31
CA ALA A 105 1.33 -0.18 -10.09
C ALA A 105 1.97 -1.52 -10.46
N GLN A 106 2.24 -2.31 -9.42
CA GLN A 106 2.83 -3.63 -9.47
C GLN A 106 2.31 -4.36 -10.72
N SER A 107 3.09 -4.34 -11.79
CA SER A 107 2.65 -4.81 -13.09
C SER A 107 2.33 -6.27 -12.90
N ASP A 108 1.06 -6.64 -13.05
CA ASP A 108 0.64 -8.03 -12.94
C ASP A 108 1.58 -8.86 -13.81
N VAL A 109 2.33 -9.76 -13.17
CA VAL A 109 3.35 -10.61 -13.80
C VAL A 109 2.72 -11.46 -14.92
N HIS A 110 1.40 -11.60 -14.91
CA HIS A 110 0.63 -12.36 -15.89
C HIS A 110 -0.04 -11.50 -16.97
N SER A 111 0.06 -10.18 -16.89
CA SER A 111 -0.47 -9.28 -17.90
C SER A 111 0.41 -9.27 -19.15
N LEU A 112 -0.18 -9.68 -20.28
CA LEU A 112 0.47 -9.69 -21.59
C LEU A 112 0.24 -8.33 -22.26
N HIS A 113 1.29 -7.76 -22.84
CA HIS A 113 1.25 -6.40 -23.40
C HIS A 113 1.48 -6.42 -24.91
N CYS A 114 0.82 -5.50 -25.60
CA CYS A 114 0.96 -5.29 -27.02
C CYS A 114 2.37 -4.78 -27.33
N HIS A 115 3.10 -5.48 -28.17
CA HIS A 115 4.46 -5.11 -28.55
C HIS A 115 4.54 -3.72 -29.24
N ALA A 116 3.47 -3.28 -29.90
CA ALA A 116 3.47 -2.02 -30.65
C ALA A 116 3.21 -0.79 -29.78
N CYS A 117 2.34 -0.88 -28.77
CA CYS A 117 1.89 0.28 -27.99
C CYS A 117 1.86 0.10 -26.47
N GLY A 118 2.22 -1.08 -25.96
CA GLY A 118 2.22 -1.37 -24.52
C GLY A 118 0.82 -1.56 -23.89
N ALA A 119 -0.28 -1.36 -24.62
CA ALA A 119 -1.62 -1.65 -24.10
C ALA A 119 -1.79 -3.16 -23.82
N THR A 120 -2.71 -3.55 -22.93
CA THR A 120 -3.02 -4.97 -22.67
C THR A 120 -3.34 -5.71 -23.96
N ALA A 121 -2.67 -6.83 -24.18
CA ALA A 121 -2.89 -7.66 -25.35
C ALA A 121 -4.18 -8.47 -25.21
N GLU A 122 -4.95 -8.52 -26.29
CA GLU A 122 -6.17 -9.33 -26.37
C GLU A 122 -5.97 -10.54 -27.29
N VAL A 123 -4.94 -10.50 -28.14
CA VAL A 123 -4.66 -11.55 -29.11
C VAL A 123 -3.17 -11.93 -29.12
N GLY A 124 -2.92 -13.21 -29.37
CA GLY A 124 -1.58 -13.75 -29.61
C GLY A 124 -1.47 -14.26 -31.05
N LEU A 125 -0.33 -14.04 -31.67
CA LEU A 125 0.06 -14.68 -32.92
C LEU A 125 1.15 -15.70 -32.62
N ARG A 126 0.85 -16.99 -32.84
CA ARG A 126 1.86 -18.04 -32.74
C ARG A 126 2.86 -17.83 -33.88
N GLY A 127 4.15 -17.88 -33.59
CA GLY A 127 5.18 -17.77 -34.62
C GLY A 127 5.00 -18.80 -35.73
N SER A 128 5.57 -18.52 -36.90
CA SER A 128 5.58 -19.44 -38.06
C SER A 128 6.18 -20.80 -37.69
N LYS A 129 6.06 -21.75 -38.62
CA LYS A 129 6.56 -23.14 -38.50
C LYS A 129 8.05 -23.23 -38.12
N GLU A 130 8.81 -22.14 -38.24
CA GLU A 130 10.23 -22.05 -37.85
C GLU A 130 10.46 -21.74 -36.35
N GLY A 131 9.43 -21.79 -35.50
CA GLY A 131 9.60 -21.68 -34.05
C GLY A 131 9.71 -20.25 -33.54
N GLY A 132 9.04 -19.29 -34.19
CA GLY A 132 9.00 -17.91 -33.72
C GLY A 132 8.32 -17.77 -32.35
N SER A 133 8.83 -16.85 -31.51
CA SER A 133 8.17 -16.45 -30.28
C SER A 133 6.75 -15.93 -30.53
N VAL A 134 5.85 -16.15 -29.58
CA VAL A 134 4.47 -15.66 -29.67
C VAL A 134 4.48 -14.13 -29.55
N LYS A 135 3.90 -13.44 -30.54
CA LYS A 135 3.75 -11.98 -30.52
C LYS A 135 2.36 -11.61 -30.01
N TYR A 136 2.31 -10.72 -29.03
CA TYR A 136 1.05 -10.27 -28.43
C TYR A 136 0.68 -8.88 -28.95
N SER A 137 -0.60 -8.71 -29.30
CA SER A 137 -1.14 -7.47 -29.86
C SER A 137 -2.46 -7.08 -29.19
N CYS A 138 -2.73 -5.78 -29.08
CA CYS A 138 -4.05 -5.28 -28.69
C CYS A 138 -4.99 -5.28 -29.91
N ARG A 139 -6.28 -5.08 -29.65
CA ARG A 139 -7.32 -5.05 -30.70
C ARG A 139 -7.08 -4.03 -31.81
N GLY A 140 -6.44 -2.90 -31.50
CA GLY A 140 -6.08 -1.88 -32.49
C GLY A 140 -4.92 -2.28 -33.42
N HIS A 141 -4.08 -3.24 -33.01
CA HIS A 141 -2.89 -3.68 -33.74
C HIS A 141 -2.99 -5.12 -34.28
N SER A 142 -4.12 -5.78 -34.10
CA SER A 142 -4.35 -7.12 -34.66
C SER A 142 -4.64 -7.05 -36.15
N MET A 143 -3.59 -7.00 -36.99
CA MET A 143 -3.74 -6.88 -38.45
C MET A 143 -3.62 -8.22 -39.21
N SER A 144 -3.27 -9.31 -38.55
CA SER A 144 -3.05 -10.61 -39.19
C SER A 144 -4.21 -11.58 -38.97
N ASN A 145 -4.65 -12.22 -40.05
CA ASN A 145 -5.44 -13.44 -39.98
C ASN A 145 -4.61 -14.55 -39.32
N GLY A 146 -5.22 -15.33 -38.43
CA GLY A 146 -4.52 -16.42 -37.71
C GLY A 146 -4.06 -16.11 -36.28
N CYS A 147 -4.51 -14.98 -35.70
CA CYS A 147 -4.34 -14.75 -34.26
C CYS A 147 -5.33 -15.58 -33.42
N PHE A 148 -4.91 -16.02 -32.24
CA PHE A 148 -5.80 -16.58 -31.21
C PHE A 148 -6.15 -15.51 -30.18
N ARG A 149 -7.37 -15.55 -29.65
CA ARG A 149 -7.77 -14.69 -28.54
C ARG A 149 -7.13 -15.19 -27.25
N ILE A 150 -6.51 -14.28 -26.51
CA ILE A 150 -6.09 -14.55 -25.15
C ILE A 150 -7.36 -14.58 -24.31
N ASP A 151 -7.56 -15.67 -23.57
CA ASP A 151 -8.71 -15.77 -22.70
C ASP A 151 -8.68 -14.63 -21.68
N ARG A 152 -9.75 -13.85 -21.63
CA ARG A 152 -9.89 -12.74 -20.67
C ARG A 152 -9.91 -13.30 -19.23
N ASP A 153 -10.37 -14.53 -19.10
CA ASP A 153 -10.44 -15.24 -17.82
C ASP A 153 -9.09 -15.85 -17.42
N ARG A 154 -8.03 -15.70 -18.24
CA ARG A 154 -6.69 -16.20 -17.90
C ARG A 154 -6.11 -15.51 -16.66
N ALA A 155 -6.37 -14.22 -16.49
CA ALA A 155 -5.96 -13.50 -15.28
C ALA A 155 -6.70 -14.04 -14.05
N ALA A 156 -8.02 -14.18 -14.15
CA ALA A 156 -8.85 -14.77 -13.09
C ALA A 156 -8.44 -16.21 -12.77
N TRP A 157 -8.07 -17.00 -13.78
CA TRP A 157 -7.57 -18.37 -13.59
C TRP A 157 -6.21 -18.40 -12.89
N ALA A 158 -5.30 -17.47 -13.22
CA ALA A 158 -4.01 -17.37 -12.55
C ALA A 158 -4.17 -16.96 -11.08
N GLU A 159 -5.04 -15.98 -10.80
CA GLU A 159 -5.41 -15.59 -9.43
C GLU A 159 -6.04 -16.76 -8.65
N ASP A 160 -7.00 -17.49 -9.24
CA ASP A 160 -7.62 -18.64 -8.58
C ASP A 160 -6.63 -19.79 -8.36
N ALA A 161 -5.72 -20.04 -9.31
CA ALA A 161 -4.65 -21.02 -9.14
C ALA A 161 -3.71 -20.65 -8.00
N GLU A 162 -3.34 -19.38 -7.89
CA GLU A 162 -2.52 -18.86 -6.80
C GLU A 162 -3.24 -18.98 -5.44
N MET A 163 -4.52 -18.59 -5.38
CA MET A 163 -5.35 -18.77 -4.19
C MET A 163 -5.49 -20.24 -3.77
N ARG A 164 -5.63 -21.16 -4.73
CA ARG A 164 -5.65 -22.60 -4.46
C ARG A 164 -4.31 -23.10 -3.91
N ARG A 165 -3.18 -22.59 -4.42
CA ARG A 165 -1.84 -22.88 -3.89
C ARG A 165 -1.71 -22.42 -2.45
N LEU A 166 -2.09 -21.18 -2.15
CA LEU A 166 -2.04 -20.61 -0.81
C LEU A 166 -2.91 -21.39 0.19
N ARG A 167 -4.13 -21.76 -0.17
CA ARG A 167 -5.01 -22.61 0.68
C ARG A 167 -4.47 -24.03 0.88
N ALA A 168 -3.70 -24.56 -0.07
CA ALA A 168 -3.04 -25.85 0.10
C ALA A 168 -1.88 -25.73 1.10
N GLU A 169 -1.11 -24.65 1.00
CA GLU A 169 -0.01 -24.31 1.90
C GLU A 169 -0.52 -24.08 3.34
N GLU A 170 -1.59 -23.33 3.50
CA GLU A 170 -2.27 -23.12 4.78
C GLU A 170 -2.67 -24.46 5.43
N ARG A 171 -3.32 -25.36 4.68
CA ARG A 171 -3.70 -26.70 5.18
C ARG A 171 -2.49 -27.55 5.54
N ARG A 172 -1.38 -27.41 4.80
CA ARG A 172 -0.11 -28.09 5.09
C ARG A 172 0.46 -27.62 6.43
N LEU A 173 0.54 -26.31 6.64
CA LEU A 173 1.03 -25.70 7.87
C LEU A 173 0.11 -26.00 9.06
N GLU A 174 -1.21 -26.01 8.87
CA GLU A 174 -2.16 -26.40 9.91
C GLU A 174 -1.98 -27.87 10.31
N ALA A 175 -1.68 -28.75 9.36
CA ALA A 175 -1.37 -30.16 9.64
C ALA A 175 -0.03 -30.31 10.38
N GLU A 176 0.98 -29.52 10.03
CA GLU A 176 2.27 -29.48 10.72
C GLU A 176 2.13 -28.97 12.16
N LEU A 177 1.36 -27.89 12.38
CA LEU A 177 1.03 -27.39 13.72
C LEU A 177 0.30 -28.44 14.57
N ARG A 178 -0.63 -29.21 13.98
CA ARG A 178 -1.27 -30.33 14.67
C ARG A 178 -0.29 -31.44 15.04
N GLN A 179 0.74 -31.69 14.22
CA GLN A 179 1.78 -32.67 14.52
C GLN A 179 2.71 -32.17 15.65
N LEU A 180 3.07 -30.88 15.63
CA LEU A 180 3.91 -30.25 16.64
C LEU A 180 3.20 -30.07 17.99
N GLY A 181 1.90 -29.75 17.99
CA GLY A 181 1.04 -29.65 19.18
C GLY A 181 0.40 -30.98 19.60
N GLY A 182 0.71 -32.09 18.90
CA GLY A 182 0.14 -33.42 19.10
C GLY A 182 0.78 -34.23 20.23
N ALA A 183 1.74 -33.67 20.96
CA ALA A 183 2.08 -34.17 22.29
C ALA A 183 0.92 -33.80 23.22
N SER A 184 -0.02 -34.73 23.34
CA SER A 184 -1.23 -34.62 24.15
C SER A 184 -0.98 -33.89 25.47
N PHE A 185 -1.67 -32.77 25.68
CA PHE A 185 -2.00 -32.27 27.03
C PHE A 185 -2.99 -33.21 27.74
N ALA A 186 -2.76 -34.53 27.65
CA ALA A 186 -3.30 -35.53 28.56
C ALA A 186 -2.53 -35.49 29.90
N ALA A 187 -2.14 -34.28 30.34
CA ALA A 187 -1.84 -34.04 31.73
C ALA A 187 -3.16 -34.24 32.46
N LYS A 188 -3.33 -35.47 32.98
CA LYS A 188 -4.36 -35.87 33.93
C LYS A 188 -4.58 -34.69 34.87
N PRO A 189 -5.80 -34.11 34.95
CA PRO A 189 -6.06 -33.03 35.88
C PRO A 189 -5.85 -33.61 37.27
N THR A 190 -4.70 -33.34 37.87
CA THR A 190 -4.42 -33.71 39.25
C THR A 190 -5.32 -32.80 40.08
N SER A 191 -6.51 -33.31 40.37
CA SER A 191 -7.46 -32.78 41.33
C SER A 191 -6.83 -32.83 42.73
N ALA A 192 -5.98 -31.86 43.01
CA ALA A 192 -5.43 -31.59 44.33
C ALA A 192 -5.01 -30.11 44.39
N ARG A 193 -5.97 -29.21 44.11
CA ARG A 193 -5.81 -27.79 44.46
C ARG A 193 -6.18 -27.68 45.93
N SER A 194 -5.17 -27.83 46.77
CA SER A 194 -5.24 -27.45 48.17
C SER A 194 -5.61 -25.98 48.27
N GLU A 195 -6.57 -25.71 49.15
CA GLU A 195 -6.98 -24.39 49.60
C GLU A 195 -5.78 -23.67 50.21
N PHE A 196 -5.15 -22.78 49.44
CA PHE A 196 -4.27 -21.76 50.01
C PHE A 196 -5.04 -20.44 50.02
N PRO A 197 -5.26 -19.84 51.21
CA PRO A 197 -5.79 -18.50 51.31
C PRO A 197 -4.62 -17.54 51.12
N THR A 198 -4.52 -16.93 49.94
CA THR A 198 -3.54 -15.85 49.73
C THR A 198 -4.26 -14.61 49.20
N THR A 199 -4.81 -13.89 50.17
CA THR A 199 -5.16 -12.48 50.06
C THR A 199 -3.90 -11.69 49.72
N GLY A 200 -3.90 -11.06 48.54
CA GLY A 200 -3.12 -9.86 48.25
C GLY A 200 -1.68 -10.04 47.79
N LEU A 201 -1.44 -10.49 46.55
CA LEU A 201 -0.22 -10.18 45.78
C LEU A 201 -0.34 -10.59 44.29
N TRP A 202 -1.40 -10.17 43.60
CA TRP A 202 -1.61 -10.48 42.16
C TRP A 202 -0.93 -9.49 41.20
N ALA A 203 -0.15 -8.53 41.70
CA ALA A 203 0.40 -7.45 40.87
C ALA A 203 1.73 -7.78 40.17
N SER A 204 2.29 -8.99 40.30
CA SER A 204 3.60 -9.30 39.72
C SER A 204 3.74 -10.75 39.25
N MET A 205 2.71 -11.30 38.59
CA MET A 205 2.98 -12.42 37.69
C MET A 205 3.58 -11.84 36.42
N HIS A 206 4.91 -11.84 36.34
CA HIS A 206 5.62 -11.61 35.09
C HIS A 206 5.09 -12.66 34.11
N MET A 207 4.26 -12.24 33.14
CA MET A 207 3.83 -13.13 32.09
C MET A 207 5.10 -13.68 31.44
N SER A 208 5.15 -15.01 31.28
CA SER A 208 6.32 -15.63 30.67
C SER A 208 6.55 -14.99 29.30
N GLU A 209 7.82 -14.70 28.98
CA GLU A 209 8.18 -14.08 27.71
C GLU A 209 7.58 -14.85 26.52
N SER A 210 7.46 -16.17 26.66
CA SER A 210 6.82 -17.07 25.69
C SER A 210 5.32 -16.77 25.46
N LEU A 211 4.55 -16.43 26.50
CA LEU A 211 3.13 -16.06 26.32
C LEU A 211 2.99 -14.70 25.63
N ILE A 212 3.87 -13.75 25.97
CA ILE A 212 3.91 -12.43 25.34
C ILE A 212 4.27 -12.59 23.85
N GLU A 213 5.29 -13.38 23.52
CA GLU A 213 5.71 -13.66 22.15
C GLU A 213 4.60 -14.35 21.33
N MET A 214 3.88 -15.28 21.93
CA MET A 214 2.72 -15.93 21.30
C MET A 214 1.58 -14.93 21.02
N LEU A 215 1.27 -14.06 21.98
CA LEU A 215 0.23 -13.03 21.83
C LEU A 215 0.60 -11.98 20.77
N LEU A 216 1.89 -11.64 20.67
CA LEU A 216 2.43 -10.77 19.62
C LEU A 216 2.32 -11.42 18.23
N THR A 217 2.64 -12.71 18.13
CA THR A 217 2.58 -13.46 16.87
C THR A 217 1.15 -13.61 16.35
N ILE A 218 0.18 -13.76 17.24
CA ILE A 218 -1.25 -13.89 16.89
C ILE A 218 -1.90 -12.52 16.60
N GLY A 219 -1.19 -11.41 16.87
CA GLY A 219 -1.75 -10.06 16.77
C GLY A 219 -2.82 -9.75 17.82
N GLY A 220 -2.90 -10.57 18.89
CA GLY A 220 -3.88 -10.40 19.97
C GLY A 220 -3.52 -9.27 20.93
N VAL A 221 -2.25 -8.84 20.92
CA VAL A 221 -1.74 -7.70 21.69
C VAL A 221 -0.81 -6.92 20.78
N GLU A 222 -1.13 -5.65 20.52
CA GLU A 222 -0.17 -4.75 19.89
C GLU A 222 1.00 -4.57 20.86
N ARG A 223 2.24 -4.70 20.37
CA ARG A 223 3.43 -4.53 21.19
C ARG A 223 3.39 -3.11 21.73
N ASN A 224 2.89 -2.93 22.95
CA ASN A 224 2.94 -1.64 23.63
C ASN A 224 4.42 -1.33 23.69
N PRO A 225 4.93 -0.40 22.87
CA PRO A 225 6.33 -0.13 22.84
C PRO A 225 6.59 0.47 24.22
N GLY A 226 7.18 -0.33 25.10
CA GLY A 226 7.64 0.18 26.37
C GLY A 226 8.48 1.43 26.12
N PRO A 227 8.70 2.28 27.15
CA PRO A 227 9.54 3.45 27.00
C PRO A 227 10.84 3.02 26.32
N THR A 228 11.00 3.43 25.05
CA THR A 228 12.09 2.97 24.21
C THR A 228 13.37 3.31 24.94
N THR A 229 14.26 2.33 25.08
CA THR A 229 15.49 2.54 25.81
C THR A 229 16.27 3.67 25.15
N LYS A 230 17.11 4.37 25.93
CA LYS A 230 17.91 5.48 25.38
C LYS A 230 18.74 5.00 24.18
N GLU A 231 19.31 3.80 24.27
CA GLU A 231 20.10 3.16 23.23
C GLU A 231 19.29 2.89 21.96
N GLU A 232 18.05 2.39 22.08
CA GLU A 232 17.17 2.18 20.93
C GLU A 232 16.79 3.49 20.23
N LYS A 233 16.56 4.57 21.00
CA LYS A 233 16.28 5.90 20.44
C LYS A 233 17.50 6.45 19.69
N GLU A 234 18.68 6.31 20.27
CA GLU A 234 19.94 6.69 19.63
C GLU A 234 20.16 5.89 18.34
N LEU A 235 19.90 4.58 18.34
CA LEU A 235 20.04 3.74 17.15
C LEU A 235 19.04 4.13 16.04
N ALA A 236 17.78 4.38 16.41
CA ALA A 236 16.75 4.84 15.47
C ALA A 236 17.10 6.20 14.85
N LEU A 237 17.66 7.12 15.67
CA LEU A 237 18.19 8.41 15.20
C LEU A 237 19.30 8.20 14.18
N LYS A 238 20.31 7.40 14.51
CA LYS A 238 21.45 7.12 13.60
C LYS A 238 20.97 6.55 12.27
N LYS A 239 20.06 5.57 12.32
CA LYS A 239 19.47 4.95 11.14
C LYS A 239 18.73 5.97 10.26
N SER A 240 17.95 6.87 10.86
CA SER A 240 17.24 7.91 10.11
C SER A 240 18.16 8.87 9.36
N TRP A 241 19.33 9.19 9.91
CA TRP A 241 20.33 10.02 9.25
C TRP A 241 21.10 9.26 8.17
N GLN A 242 21.40 7.97 8.38
CA GLN A 242 21.99 7.09 7.37
C GLN A 242 21.10 6.90 6.12
N GLU A 243 19.78 6.98 6.27
CA GLU A 243 18.85 6.94 5.12
C GLU A 243 18.97 8.18 4.23
N VAL A 244 19.40 9.32 4.78
CA VAL A 244 19.66 10.54 3.99
C VAL A 244 21.00 10.43 3.28
N ASP A 245 22.01 9.93 3.98
CA ASP A 245 23.34 9.71 3.44
C ASP A 245 23.98 8.46 4.04
N SER A 246 24.19 7.43 3.21
CA SER A 246 24.81 6.17 3.64
C SER A 246 26.27 6.36 4.06
N ASP A 247 26.91 7.42 3.58
CA ASP A 247 28.33 7.68 3.74
C ASP A 247 28.60 8.70 4.87
N ILE A 248 27.58 8.99 5.69
CA ILE A 248 27.72 9.85 6.86
C ILE A 248 28.71 9.24 7.87
N GLU A 249 29.62 10.07 8.37
CA GLU A 249 30.64 9.62 9.30
C GLU A 249 30.04 9.16 10.64
N PRO A 250 30.51 8.02 11.21
CA PRO A 250 29.98 7.49 12.46
C PRO A 250 30.07 8.48 13.63
N GLU A 251 31.13 9.28 13.70
CA GLU A 251 31.36 10.26 14.77
C GLU A 251 30.30 11.37 14.76
N LEU A 252 29.89 11.82 13.56
CA LEU A 252 28.78 12.77 13.40
C LEU A 252 27.46 12.13 13.80
N LEU A 253 27.20 10.87 13.40
CA LEU A 253 25.99 10.15 13.80
C LEU A 253 25.87 10.02 15.32
N ASP A 254 26.98 9.70 16.00
CA ASP A 254 27.06 9.60 17.44
C ASP A 254 26.78 10.95 18.11
N TYR A 255 27.33 12.03 17.56
CA TYR A 255 27.08 13.38 18.04
C TYR A 255 25.61 13.81 17.84
N LEU A 256 25.03 13.58 16.66
CA LEU A 256 23.61 13.89 16.38
C LEU A 256 22.65 13.10 17.27
N ALA A 257 22.99 11.83 17.55
CA ALA A 257 22.24 11.00 18.47
C ALA A 257 22.32 11.53 19.92
N LYS A 258 23.52 11.96 20.35
CA LYS A 258 23.75 12.56 21.67
C LYS A 258 23.00 13.88 21.85
N GLU A 259 22.97 14.73 20.82
CA GLU A 259 22.21 15.99 20.79
C GLU A 259 20.70 15.78 20.58
N ALA A 260 20.25 14.52 20.45
CA ALA A 260 18.87 14.14 20.14
C ALA A 260 18.30 14.93 18.94
N LEU A 261 19.13 15.22 17.95
CA LEU A 261 18.73 15.97 16.76
C LEU A 261 18.05 15.03 15.78
N THR A 262 16.73 14.93 15.86
CA THR A 262 15.95 14.14 14.91
C THR A 262 15.95 14.78 13.52
N LEU A 263 15.94 13.94 12.48
CA LEU A 263 15.81 14.38 11.09
C LEU A 263 14.54 15.22 10.87
N ALA A 264 13.43 14.86 11.54
CA ALA A 264 12.18 15.62 11.50
C ALA A 264 12.34 17.03 12.11
N ARG A 265 13.02 17.13 13.27
CA ARG A 265 13.31 18.42 13.91
C ARG A 265 14.21 19.29 13.05
N TRP A 266 15.18 18.69 12.36
CA TRP A 266 16.02 19.41 11.38
C TRP A 266 15.19 19.94 10.21
N ARG A 267 14.39 19.08 9.57
CA ARG A 267 13.52 19.45 8.43
C ARG A 267 12.51 20.55 8.79
N GLY A 268 11.94 20.48 9.99
CA GLY A 268 11.01 21.48 10.51
C GLY A 268 11.67 22.80 10.94
N THR A 269 13.00 22.90 10.93
CA THR A 269 13.69 24.16 11.21
C THR A 269 13.54 25.11 10.02
N PRO A 270 13.07 26.35 10.21
CA PRO A 270 12.99 27.38 9.16
C PRO A 270 14.32 27.61 8.45
N GLU A 271 14.29 27.89 7.15
CA GLU A 271 15.52 28.00 6.33
C GLU A 271 16.47 29.11 6.80
N ASP A 272 15.93 30.21 7.33
CA ASP A 272 16.68 31.33 7.89
C ASP A 272 17.38 30.99 9.21
N LEU A 273 16.88 30.01 9.97
CA LEU A 273 17.46 29.57 11.24
C LEU A 273 18.46 28.42 11.10
N ARG A 274 18.46 27.72 9.95
CA ARG A 274 19.36 26.57 9.73
C ARG A 274 20.85 26.95 9.76
N PRO A 275 21.32 28.04 9.11
CA PRO A 275 22.73 28.41 9.16
C PRO A 275 23.21 28.69 10.58
N LYS A 276 22.40 29.41 11.38
CA LYS A 276 22.71 29.66 12.79
C LYS A 276 22.83 28.37 13.58
N ARG A 277 21.86 27.46 13.41
CA ARG A 277 21.87 26.16 14.09
C ARG A 277 23.06 25.28 13.67
N LEU A 278 23.50 25.36 12.41
CA LEU A 278 24.72 24.68 11.97
C LEU A 278 25.96 25.29 12.61
N SER A 279 26.04 26.62 12.72
CA SER A 279 27.13 27.28 13.42
C SER A 279 27.19 26.87 14.90
N ASP A 280 26.03 26.79 15.56
CA ASP A 280 25.95 26.34 16.96
C ASP A 280 26.44 24.88 17.09
N LEU A 281 25.92 23.96 16.25
CA LEU A 281 26.36 22.56 16.23
C LEU A 281 27.85 22.42 15.92
N GLN A 282 28.38 23.28 15.05
CA GLN A 282 29.78 23.30 14.67
C GLN A 282 30.68 23.79 15.80
N GLN A 283 30.22 24.78 16.55
CA GLN A 283 30.94 25.30 17.70
C GLN A 283 30.95 24.30 18.87
N ASP A 284 29.85 23.58 19.06
CA ASP A 284 29.69 22.62 20.17
C ASP A 284 30.30 21.24 19.88
N TYR A 285 30.65 20.94 18.61
CA TYR A 285 31.22 19.65 18.23
C TYR A 285 32.65 19.47 18.79
N PRO A 286 32.87 18.52 19.71
CA PRO A 286 34.16 18.37 20.41
C PRO A 286 35.21 17.57 19.61
N GLY A 287 34.88 17.11 18.41
CA GLY A 287 35.77 16.26 17.61
C GLY A 287 36.98 17.01 17.05
N PRO A 288 38.01 16.28 16.59
CA PRO A 288 39.29 16.86 16.20
C PRO A 288 39.16 17.79 14.98
N GLY A 289 39.08 19.09 15.25
CA GLY A 289 39.62 20.18 14.44
C GLY A 289 38.99 20.49 13.08
N SER A 290 38.10 19.66 12.55
CA SER A 290 37.34 20.03 11.37
C SER A 290 35.96 19.43 11.43
N TRP A 291 34.96 20.30 11.56
CA TRP A 291 33.67 20.09 10.92
C TRP A 291 33.95 19.65 9.48
N LEU A 292 33.89 18.35 9.20
CA LEU A 292 34.51 17.82 8.00
C LEU A 292 33.80 18.40 6.77
N LYS A 293 34.60 18.68 5.74
CA LYS A 293 34.11 19.16 4.45
C LYS A 293 33.09 18.17 3.91
N GLY A 294 31.81 18.52 3.99
CA GLY A 294 30.71 17.64 3.54
C GLY A 294 29.50 17.66 4.46
N TRP A 295 29.66 18.04 5.73
CA TRP A 295 28.55 18.00 6.69
C TRP A 295 27.42 18.96 6.31
N ASN A 296 27.75 20.18 5.89
CA ASN A 296 26.75 21.14 5.39
C ASN A 296 25.94 20.55 4.23
N ALA A 297 26.60 19.80 3.32
CA ALA A 297 25.93 19.16 2.21
C ALA A 297 24.94 18.07 2.67
N ILE A 298 25.25 17.33 3.73
CA ILE A 298 24.34 16.34 4.33
C ILE A 298 23.10 17.05 4.90
N PHE A 299 23.28 18.14 5.63
CA PHE A 299 22.16 18.90 6.21
C PHE A 299 21.29 19.58 5.14
N ASP A 300 21.89 20.08 4.06
CA ASP A 300 21.17 20.63 2.91
C ASP A 300 20.40 19.53 2.16
N LYS A 301 21.02 18.36 1.96
CA LYS A 301 20.37 17.17 1.37
C LYS A 301 19.18 16.71 2.22
N ALA A 302 19.36 16.66 3.55
CA ALA A 302 18.32 16.31 4.51
C ALA A 302 17.11 17.25 4.44
N ALA A 303 17.36 18.55 4.27
CA ALA A 303 16.34 19.58 4.10
C ALA A 303 15.55 19.40 2.78
N VAL A 304 16.23 19.10 1.67
CA VAL A 304 15.59 18.92 0.37
C VAL A 304 14.78 17.61 0.30
N ALA A 305 15.26 16.54 0.92
CA ALA A 305 14.59 15.24 0.91
C ALA A 305 13.18 15.28 1.54
N GLY A 306 12.94 16.17 2.51
CA GLY A 306 11.63 16.36 3.12
C GLY A 306 10.58 16.95 2.17
N ARG A 307 10.99 17.86 1.28
CA ARG A 307 10.07 18.54 0.34
C ARG A 307 9.50 17.61 -0.72
N ARG A 308 10.31 16.69 -1.25
CA ARG A 308 9.86 15.76 -2.31
C ARG A 308 8.72 14.84 -1.88
N GLY A 309 8.60 14.55 -0.58
CA GLY A 309 7.47 13.79 -0.04
C GLY A 309 6.20 14.62 0.07
N GLN A 310 6.31 15.87 0.52
CA GLN A 310 5.17 16.76 0.76
C GLN A 310 4.60 17.35 -0.55
N ASP A 311 5.45 17.72 -1.50
CA ASP A 311 5.02 18.27 -2.79
C ASP A 311 4.34 17.20 -3.68
N ALA A 312 4.61 15.92 -3.43
CA ALA A 312 3.93 14.81 -4.08
C ALA A 312 2.50 14.59 -3.57
N GLU A 313 2.17 15.07 -2.36
CA GLU A 313 0.80 15.09 -1.81
C GLU A 313 0.08 16.42 -2.09
N ALA A 314 0.78 17.55 -2.12
CA ALA A 314 0.22 18.88 -2.36
C ALA A 314 -0.07 19.17 -3.86
N GLY A 315 -0.63 18.21 -4.58
CA GLY A 315 -1.01 18.36 -5.97
C GLY A 315 -2.05 19.47 -6.19
N HIS A 316 -1.58 20.64 -6.61
CA HIS A 316 -2.24 21.59 -7.51
C HIS A 316 -3.61 22.15 -7.04
N SER A 317 -3.62 22.91 -5.93
CA SER A 317 -4.67 23.91 -5.71
C SER A 317 -4.42 25.10 -6.64
N GLY A 318 -5.08 25.09 -7.81
CA GLY A 318 -4.96 26.17 -8.79
C GLY A 318 -5.48 27.49 -8.23
N ASP A 319 -4.66 28.54 -8.40
CA ASP A 319 -5.01 29.94 -8.20
C ASP A 319 -6.27 30.30 -8.98
N ALA A 320 -7.35 30.58 -8.26
CA ALA A 320 -8.55 31.23 -8.79
C ALA A 320 -8.83 32.48 -7.96
N ALA A 321 -8.13 33.58 -8.27
CA ALA A 321 -8.46 34.90 -7.78
C ALA A 321 -8.21 35.94 -8.88
N GLN A 322 -9.30 36.36 -9.54
CA GLN A 322 -9.66 37.77 -9.79
C GLN A 322 -10.95 37.79 -10.64
N GLY A 323 -12.10 37.76 -9.95
CA GLY A 323 -13.40 38.03 -10.55
C GLY A 323 -13.58 39.53 -10.72
N ASN A 324 -13.75 39.97 -11.96
CA ASN A 324 -14.15 41.32 -12.31
C ASN A 324 -15.57 41.61 -11.82
N GLN A 325 -15.70 42.73 -11.10
CA GLN A 325 -16.94 43.26 -10.56
C GLN A 325 -17.71 43.98 -11.68
N THR A 326 -18.70 43.33 -12.28
CA THR A 326 -19.57 43.95 -13.28
C THR A 326 -20.67 44.75 -12.58
N GLN A 327 -20.63 46.07 -12.72
CA GLN A 327 -21.70 46.99 -12.30
C GLN A 327 -23.00 46.69 -13.06
N CYS A 328 -24.08 46.44 -12.32
CA CYS A 328 -25.44 46.42 -12.85
C CYS A 328 -25.95 47.86 -13.01
N PHE A 329 -26.08 48.34 -14.26
CA PHE A 329 -26.82 49.56 -14.59
C PHE A 329 -28.32 49.29 -14.49
N LEU A 330 -29.00 50.02 -13.60
CA LEU A 330 -30.46 50.10 -13.54
C LEU A 330 -30.97 50.94 -14.72
N ARG A 331 -31.74 50.32 -15.62
CA ARG A 331 -32.58 51.00 -16.62
C ARG A 331 -33.86 51.49 -15.96
N GLY A 332 -34.11 52.80 -16.02
CA GLY A 332 -35.36 53.41 -15.58
C GLY A 332 -36.54 53.15 -16.53
N PRO A 333 -37.79 53.44 -16.08
CA PRO A 333 -39.00 53.15 -16.83
C PRO A 333 -39.30 54.20 -17.90
N ILE A 334 -39.82 53.72 -19.02
CA ILE A 334 -40.38 54.50 -20.13
C ILE A 334 -41.79 54.96 -19.71
N GLN A 335 -42.03 56.27 -19.70
CA GLN A 335 -43.38 56.84 -19.63
C GLN A 335 -43.93 57.05 -21.05
N CYS A 336 -45.25 56.92 -21.15
CA CYS A 336 -46.07 56.98 -22.36
C CYS A 336 -46.02 58.32 -23.10
#